data_AF-A0A9E3L2B3-F1
#
_entry.id   AF-A0A9E3L2B3-F1
#
_cell.length_a   1.000
_cell.length_b   1.000
_cell.length_c   1.000
_cell.angle_alpha   90.00
_cell.angle_beta   90.00
_cell.angle_gamma   90.00
#
_symmetry.space_group_name_H-M   'P 1'
#
loop_
_entity.id
_entity.type
_entity.pdbx_description
1 polymer ?
#
loop_
_entity_poly.entity_id
_entity_poly.type
_entity_poly.pdbx_seq_one_letter_code
_entity_poly.pdbx_strand_id
1 'polypeptide(L)'
;MKHQVTQFKSLALALKELEPFVRNGEHLQTGKPFDKFGGMRSREILANWLVCVATNAATEGELTFCSDPIGGDGIIRDVKTGETWPTEHVIVPRLRPGEAGDAETLILNAINLKRKKGGVAYAEGKTLIVVLEAGAGVWYPNQVAKQLPDPLLFATVWVVGLQGVEDGEYVYGVTNLDLTESKVPTLVVRVSRDFSSWQVTRIQ
;
A
#
# COMPACT_ATOMS: atom_id res chain seq x y z
N MET A 1 18.25 17.94 11.53
CA MET A 1 17.98 17.20 12.78
C MET A 1 17.90 15.72 12.44
N LYS A 2 18.45 14.81 13.26
CA LYS A 2 18.19 13.36 13.10
C LYS A 2 16.92 13.04 13.86
N HIS A 3 15.88 12.59 13.16
CA HIS A 3 14.64 12.17 13.80
C HIS A 3 14.74 10.69 14.21
N GLN A 4 14.17 10.35 15.37
CA GLN A 4 14.05 8.95 15.78
C GLN A 4 12.87 8.31 15.04
N VAL A 5 13.08 7.12 14.48
CA VAL A 5 12.05 6.34 13.80
C VAL A 5 11.90 4.98 14.48
N THR A 6 10.70 4.43 14.46
CA THR A 6 10.41 3.04 14.81
C THR A 6 10.35 2.21 13.53
N GLN A 7 11.03 1.06 13.51
CA GLN A 7 10.96 0.09 12.42
C GLN A 7 10.96 -1.32 12.98
N PHE A 8 10.42 -2.27 12.21
CA PHE A 8 10.60 -3.69 12.51
C PHE A 8 12.03 -4.13 12.22
N LYS A 9 12.51 -5.15 12.94
CA LYS A 9 13.84 -5.73 12.69
C LYS A 9 13.94 -6.41 11.32
N SER A 10 12.83 -6.92 10.80
CA SER A 10 12.74 -7.53 9.47
C SER A 10 11.29 -7.51 8.98
N LEU A 11 11.10 -7.63 7.66
CA LEU A 11 9.77 -7.79 7.05
C LEU A 11 9.07 -9.07 7.52
N ALA A 12 9.82 -10.14 7.83
CA ALA A 12 9.23 -11.37 8.39
C ALA A 12 8.65 -11.17 9.79
N LEU A 13 9.35 -10.41 10.65
CA LEU A 13 8.81 -10.07 11.97
C LEU A 13 7.62 -9.11 11.85
N ALA A 14 7.68 -8.13 10.94
CA ALA A 14 6.53 -7.27 10.65
C ALA A 14 5.30 -8.09 10.24
N LEU A 15 5.47 -9.09 9.37
CA LEU A 15 4.39 -9.97 8.93
C LEU A 15 3.78 -10.75 10.10
N LYS A 16 4.62 -11.30 10.99
CA LYS A 16 4.19 -12.02 12.19
C LYS A 16 3.33 -11.13 13.10
N GLU A 17 3.76 -9.89 13.31
CA GLU A 17 3.04 -8.91 14.14
C GLU A 17 1.75 -8.40 13.46
N LEU A 18 1.68 -8.44 12.13
CA LEU A 18 0.50 -8.05 11.35
C LEU A 18 -0.62 -9.10 11.36
N GLU A 19 -0.30 -10.36 11.65
CA GLU A 19 -1.25 -11.49 11.65
C GLU A 19 -2.61 -11.20 12.31
N PRO A 20 -2.70 -10.74 13.57
CA PRO A 20 -3.99 -10.52 14.22
C PRO A 20 -4.86 -9.49 13.50
N PHE A 21 -4.25 -8.50 12.84
CA PHE A 21 -4.97 -7.45 12.12
C PHE A 21 -5.38 -7.89 10.72
N VAL A 22 -4.56 -8.70 10.05
CA VAL A 22 -4.94 -9.28 8.75
C VAL A 22 -6.08 -10.29 8.91
N ARG A 23 -6.05 -11.10 9.97
CA ARG A 23 -7.14 -12.03 10.31
C ARG A 23 -8.42 -11.29 10.67
N ASN A 24 -8.31 -10.10 11.26
CA ASN A 24 -9.44 -9.24 11.58
C ASN A 24 -9.54 -8.05 10.60
N GLY A 25 -10.10 -8.30 9.41
CA GLY A 25 -10.24 -7.27 8.36
C GLY A 25 -10.96 -5.99 8.82
N GLU A 26 -11.85 -6.05 9.81
CA GLU A 26 -12.49 -4.85 10.37
C GLU A 26 -11.46 -3.89 11.00
N HIS A 27 -10.43 -4.43 11.66
CA HIS A 27 -9.38 -3.64 12.28
C HIS A 27 -8.54 -2.89 11.24
N LEU A 28 -8.37 -3.42 10.03
CA LEU A 28 -7.68 -2.68 8.95
C LEU A 28 -8.45 -1.41 8.58
N GLN A 29 -9.78 -1.45 8.64
CA GLN A 29 -10.64 -0.31 8.30
C GLN A 29 -10.73 0.71 9.44
N THR A 30 -11.06 0.25 10.65
CA THR A 30 -11.48 1.12 11.77
C THR A 30 -10.46 1.18 12.91
N GLY A 31 -9.40 0.39 12.84
CA GLY A 31 -8.41 0.22 13.90
C GLY A 31 -7.78 1.53 14.36
N LYS A 32 -7.43 1.55 15.65
CA LYS A 32 -6.77 2.70 16.28
C LYS A 32 -5.32 2.83 15.81
N PRO A 33 -4.78 4.05 15.76
CA PRO A 33 -3.35 4.32 15.61
C PRO A 33 -2.48 3.53 16.61
N PHE A 34 -1.28 3.15 16.19
CA PHE A 34 -0.26 2.57 17.06
C PHE A 34 0.73 3.64 17.52
N ASP A 35 0.62 4.07 18.78
CA ASP A 35 1.49 5.10 19.36
C ASP A 35 2.98 4.77 19.22
N LYS A 36 3.35 3.49 19.41
CA LYS A 36 4.73 3.02 19.28
C LYS A 36 5.29 3.12 17.87
N PHE A 37 4.43 3.21 16.86
CA PHE A 37 4.79 3.29 15.45
C PHE A 37 4.41 4.64 14.84
N GLY A 38 4.55 5.72 15.62
CA GLY A 38 4.33 7.08 15.14
C GLY A 38 2.88 7.41 14.80
N GLY A 39 1.91 6.65 15.33
CA GLY A 39 0.50 6.85 15.04
C GLY A 39 0.02 6.21 13.72
N MET A 40 0.86 5.43 13.04
CA MET A 40 0.42 4.63 11.91
C MET A 40 -0.64 3.61 12.34
N ARG A 41 -1.58 3.33 11.45
CA ARG A 41 -2.62 2.31 11.64
C ARG A 41 -2.22 1.00 10.99
N SER A 42 -2.86 -0.09 11.42
CA SER A 42 -2.58 -1.45 10.92
C SER A 42 -2.60 -1.57 9.39
N ARG A 43 -3.55 -0.93 8.70
CA ARG A 43 -3.59 -0.90 7.23
C ARG A 43 -2.41 -0.19 6.58
N GLU A 44 -1.86 0.86 7.19
CA GLU A 44 -0.74 1.64 6.65
C GLU A 44 0.55 0.84 6.82
N ILE A 45 0.69 0.15 7.97
CA ILE A 45 1.77 -0.82 8.19
C ILE A 45 1.68 -1.97 7.16
N LEU A 46 0.50 -2.56 6.96
CA LEU A 46 0.29 -3.62 5.98
C LEU A 46 0.58 -3.15 4.56
N ALA A 47 0.10 -1.97 4.17
CA ALA A 47 0.28 -1.41 2.84
C ALA A 47 1.76 -1.11 2.54
N ASN A 48 2.48 -0.49 3.48
CA ASN A 48 3.92 -0.28 3.37
C ASN A 48 4.68 -1.62 3.30
N TRP A 49 4.30 -2.61 4.11
CA TRP A 49 4.87 -3.95 4.05
C TRP A 49 4.68 -4.60 2.68
N LEU A 50 3.46 -4.53 2.12
CA LEU A 50 3.12 -5.07 0.79
C LEU A 50 3.95 -4.43 -0.32
N VAL A 51 4.11 -3.10 -0.33
CA VAL A 51 4.94 -2.41 -1.32
C VAL A 51 6.41 -2.81 -1.18
N CYS A 52 6.92 -2.96 0.05
CA CYS A 52 8.30 -3.40 0.28
C CYS A 52 8.54 -4.82 -0.28
N VAL A 53 7.71 -5.80 0.10
CA VAL A 53 7.92 -7.18 -0.35
C VAL A 53 7.73 -7.35 -1.85
N ALA A 54 6.77 -6.64 -2.44
CA ALA A 54 6.53 -6.69 -3.87
C ALA A 54 7.72 -6.09 -4.64
N THR A 55 8.19 -4.91 -4.23
CA THR A 55 9.33 -4.25 -4.88
C THR A 55 10.62 -5.04 -4.70
N ASN A 56 10.88 -5.61 -3.52
CA ASN A 56 12.05 -6.45 -3.26
C ASN A 56 12.05 -7.73 -4.11
N ALA A 57 10.88 -8.24 -4.50
CA ALA A 57 10.81 -9.40 -5.39
C ALA A 57 10.98 -9.03 -6.87
N ALA A 58 10.66 -7.79 -7.25
CA ALA A 58 10.73 -7.30 -8.62
C ALA A 58 12.07 -6.64 -8.97
N THR A 59 12.87 -6.26 -7.96
CA THR A 59 14.10 -5.47 -8.11
C THR A 59 15.22 -6.05 -7.26
N GLU A 60 16.46 -5.58 -7.44
CA GLU A 60 17.58 -5.91 -6.55
C GLU A 60 17.60 -5.10 -5.24
N GLY A 61 16.56 -4.29 -5.00
CA GLY A 61 16.42 -3.43 -3.83
C GLY A 61 16.26 -4.22 -2.52
N GLU A 62 16.58 -3.56 -1.41
CA GLU A 62 16.33 -4.07 -0.06
C GLU A 62 15.51 -3.04 0.71
N LEU A 63 14.23 -2.95 0.35
CA LEU A 63 13.29 -2.04 0.97
C LEU A 63 12.79 -2.55 2.32
N THR A 64 12.66 -1.63 3.25
CA THR A 64 11.96 -1.77 4.53
C THR A 64 11.09 -0.54 4.76
N PHE A 65 10.38 -0.47 5.89
CA PHE A 65 9.59 0.70 6.24
C PHE A 65 9.70 1.06 7.73
N CYS A 66 9.42 2.32 8.03
CA CYS A 66 9.45 2.87 9.37
C CYS A 66 8.37 3.94 9.59
N SER A 67 8.18 4.36 10.84
CA SER A 67 7.32 5.49 11.20
C SER A 67 7.84 6.80 10.60
N ASP A 68 6.93 7.74 10.30
CA ASP A 68 7.29 9.10 9.89
C ASP A 68 7.19 10.10 11.07
N PRO A 69 8.32 10.60 11.60
CA PRO A 69 8.33 11.54 12.72
C PRO A 69 8.08 13.01 12.31
N ILE A 70 8.10 13.32 11.01
CA ILE A 70 7.86 14.67 10.48
C ILE A 70 6.46 14.83 9.89
N GLY A 71 5.69 13.75 9.84
CA GLY A 71 4.29 13.74 9.46
C GLY A 71 4.06 13.05 8.12
N GLY A 72 3.22 12.02 8.14
CA GLY A 72 2.92 11.16 7.01
C GLY A 72 2.42 9.81 7.53
N ASP A 73 2.14 8.89 6.61
CA ASP A 73 1.61 7.57 6.93
C ASP A 73 2.72 6.49 6.87
N GLY A 74 3.96 6.89 7.16
CA GLY A 74 5.17 6.06 7.18
C GLY A 74 6.18 6.42 6.09
N ILE A 75 7.36 5.82 6.15
CA ILE A 75 8.43 5.99 5.17
C ILE A 75 8.88 4.61 4.71
N ILE A 76 8.90 4.37 3.41
CA ILE A 76 9.61 3.23 2.80
C ILE A 76 11.06 3.65 2.58
N ARG A 77 12.02 2.75 2.83
CA ARG A 77 13.44 3.05 2.75
C ARG A 77 14.20 1.92 2.09
N ASP A 78 15.04 2.25 1.12
CA ASP A 78 16.06 1.34 0.61
C ASP A 78 17.23 1.28 1.61
N VAL A 79 17.51 0.08 2.13
CA VAL A 79 18.55 -0.15 3.14
C VAL A 79 19.95 0.01 2.54
N LYS A 80 20.13 -0.34 1.26
CA LYS A 80 21.43 -0.29 0.57
C LYS A 80 21.80 1.13 0.19
N THR A 81 20.88 1.87 -0.44
CA THR A 81 21.15 3.22 -0.95
C THR A 81 20.87 4.30 0.09
N GLY A 82 20.00 4.01 1.07
CA GLY A 82 19.52 4.98 2.04
C GLY A 82 18.42 5.90 1.51
N GLU A 83 17.97 5.70 0.27
CA GLU A 83 16.85 6.44 -0.32
C GLU A 83 15.57 6.22 0.48
N THR A 84 14.75 7.26 0.61
CA THR A 84 13.51 7.24 1.40
C THR A 84 12.34 7.73 0.58
N TRP A 85 11.21 7.05 0.70
CA TRP A 85 9.94 7.37 0.06
C TRP A 85 8.90 7.62 1.16
N PRO A 86 8.65 8.89 1.52
CA PRO A 86 7.56 9.24 2.43
C PRO A 86 6.22 8.80 1.83
N THR A 87 5.32 8.29 2.66
CA THR A 87 4.06 7.71 2.18
C THR A 87 2.85 8.47 2.70
N GLU A 88 1.82 8.51 1.87
CA GLU A 88 0.46 8.90 2.23
C GLU A 88 -0.47 7.76 1.84
N HIS A 89 -1.50 7.52 2.64
CA HIS A 89 -2.44 6.44 2.42
C HIS A 89 -3.87 6.95 2.27
N VAL A 90 -4.62 6.29 1.39
CA VAL A 90 -6.07 6.49 1.27
C VAL A 90 -6.75 5.14 1.15
N ILE A 91 -7.88 4.96 1.83
CA ILE A 91 -8.67 3.74 1.73
C ILE A 91 -9.77 3.93 0.68
N VAL A 92 -9.94 2.93 -0.18
CA VAL A 92 -11.16 2.69 -0.93
C VAL A 92 -11.96 1.64 -0.18
N PRO A 93 -13.08 2.01 0.48
CA PRO A 93 -13.84 1.10 1.32
C PRO A 93 -14.56 0.05 0.48
N ARG A 94 -14.95 -1.04 1.14
CA ARG A 94 -15.83 -2.05 0.55
C ARG A 94 -17.17 -1.43 0.16
N LEU A 95 -17.68 -1.80 -1.01
CA LEU A 95 -19.03 -1.45 -1.45
C LEU A 95 -20.08 -2.11 -0.56
N ARG A 96 -21.05 -1.33 -0.11
CA ARG A 96 -22.17 -1.87 0.70
C ARG A 96 -23.10 -2.70 -0.18
N PRO A 97 -23.84 -3.67 0.39
CA PRO A 97 -24.87 -4.39 -0.36
C PRO A 97 -25.86 -3.43 -1.03
N GLY A 98 -26.03 -3.56 -2.35
CA GLY A 98 -26.90 -2.69 -3.15
C GLY A 98 -26.26 -1.38 -3.62
N GLU A 99 -25.03 -1.08 -3.20
CA GLU A 99 -24.25 0.03 -3.72
C GLU A 99 -23.64 -0.35 -5.08
N ALA A 100 -24.05 0.33 -6.13
CA ALA A 100 -23.39 0.24 -7.43
C ALA A 100 -22.12 1.09 -7.36
N GLY A 101 -20.97 0.46 -7.61
CA GLY A 101 -19.70 1.17 -7.66
C GLY A 101 -18.72 0.46 -8.57
N ASP A 102 -18.00 1.27 -9.32
CA ASP A 102 -16.88 0.84 -10.14
C ASP A 102 -15.59 1.07 -9.35
N ALA A 103 -14.83 0.00 -9.12
CA ALA A 103 -13.60 0.05 -8.34
C ALA A 103 -12.60 1.05 -8.93
N GLU A 104 -12.53 1.16 -10.26
CA GLU A 104 -11.65 2.11 -10.94
C GLU A 104 -12.03 3.56 -10.61
N THR A 105 -13.31 3.89 -10.75
CA THR A 105 -13.86 5.20 -10.39
C THR A 105 -13.58 5.53 -8.92
N LEU A 106 -13.74 4.57 -8.00
CA LEU A 106 -13.45 4.78 -6.59
C LEU A 106 -11.96 5.04 -6.31
N ILE A 107 -11.07 4.27 -6.96
CA ILE A 107 -9.61 4.47 -6.87
C ILE A 107 -9.25 5.88 -7.37
N LEU A 108 -9.72 6.26 -8.56
CA LEU A 108 -9.46 7.57 -9.15
C LEU A 108 -9.99 8.71 -8.27
N ASN A 109 -11.18 8.56 -7.69
CA ASN A 109 -11.75 9.52 -6.76
C ASN A 109 -10.92 9.68 -5.48
N ALA A 110 -10.44 8.57 -4.92
CA ALA A 110 -9.58 8.57 -3.73
C ALA A 110 -8.24 9.31 -4.00
N ILE A 111 -7.62 9.03 -5.16
CA ILE A 111 -6.41 9.71 -5.62
C ILE A 111 -6.67 11.20 -5.80
N ASN A 112 -7.73 11.57 -6.50
CA ASN A 112 -8.12 12.97 -6.74
C ASN A 112 -8.39 13.72 -5.43
N LEU A 113 -9.01 13.09 -4.44
CA LEU A 113 -9.29 13.70 -3.14
C LEU A 113 -7.99 14.01 -2.39
N LYS A 114 -7.05 13.06 -2.34
CA LYS A 114 -5.73 13.26 -1.72
C LYS A 114 -4.92 14.33 -2.45
N ARG A 115 -4.93 14.33 -3.78
CA ARG A 115 -4.29 15.36 -4.61
C ARG A 115 -4.82 16.77 -4.27
N LYS A 116 -6.14 16.92 -4.14
CA LYS A 116 -6.79 18.21 -3.84
C LYS A 116 -6.59 18.70 -2.41
N LYS A 117 -6.41 17.80 -1.43
CA LYS A 117 -6.40 18.14 0.00
C LYS A 117 -5.33 19.16 0.38
N GLY A 118 -4.10 19.00 -0.11
CA GLY A 118 -2.97 19.86 0.30
C GLY A 118 -2.16 20.42 -0.86
N GLY A 119 -2.58 20.17 -2.11
CA GLY A 119 -1.87 20.63 -3.30
C GLY A 119 -0.43 20.11 -3.38
N VAL A 120 0.42 20.86 -4.08
CA VAL A 120 1.81 20.49 -4.37
C VAL A 120 2.60 20.25 -3.08
N ALA A 121 2.59 21.20 -2.14
CA ALA A 121 3.39 21.13 -0.91
C ALA A 121 3.09 19.91 -0.01
N TYR A 122 1.90 19.33 -0.13
CA TYR A 122 1.52 18.12 0.61
C TYR A 122 1.95 16.83 -0.08
N ALA A 123 1.93 16.81 -1.41
CA ALA A 123 2.07 15.59 -2.22
C ALA A 123 3.47 15.42 -2.85
N GLU A 124 4.18 16.52 -3.08
CA GLU A 124 5.47 16.53 -3.77
C GLU A 124 6.48 15.60 -3.08
N GLY A 125 7.13 14.74 -3.86
CA GLY A 125 8.10 13.76 -3.38
C GLY A 125 7.51 12.58 -2.59
N LYS A 126 6.20 12.57 -2.30
CA LYS A 126 5.56 11.47 -1.57
C LYS A 126 5.01 10.40 -2.49
N THR A 127 4.98 9.18 -1.98
CA THR A 127 4.30 8.04 -2.58
C THR A 127 2.89 7.95 -2.03
N LEU A 128 1.88 7.93 -2.90
CA LEU A 128 0.50 7.66 -2.47
C LEU A 128 0.21 6.16 -2.57
N ILE A 129 -0.29 5.56 -1.50
CA ILE A 129 -0.72 4.16 -1.47
C ILE A 129 -2.24 4.10 -1.25
N VAL A 130 -2.94 3.58 -2.25
CA VAL A 130 -4.38 3.32 -2.20
C VAL A 130 -4.60 1.91 -1.65
N VAL A 131 -5.26 1.81 -0.51
CA VAL A 131 -5.65 0.55 0.12
C VAL A 131 -7.06 0.20 -0.34
N LEU A 132 -7.17 -0.81 -1.20
CA LEU A 132 -8.43 -1.33 -1.73
C LEU A 132 -8.94 -2.45 -0.82
N GLU A 133 -10.07 -2.19 -0.16
CA GLU A 133 -10.71 -3.19 0.69
C GLU A 133 -11.33 -4.34 -0.13
N ALA A 134 -11.41 -5.51 0.50
CA ALA A 134 -12.00 -6.69 -0.13
C ALA A 134 -13.45 -6.41 -0.56
N GLY A 135 -13.78 -6.81 -1.80
CA GLY A 135 -15.12 -6.60 -2.36
C GLY A 135 -15.38 -5.17 -2.86
N ALA A 136 -14.35 -4.36 -3.12
CA ALA A 136 -14.48 -3.08 -3.81
C ALA A 136 -14.84 -3.21 -5.31
N GLY A 137 -14.75 -4.42 -5.89
CA GLY A 137 -15.06 -4.71 -7.28
C GLY A 137 -13.83 -5.14 -8.09
N VAL A 138 -14.07 -5.50 -9.36
CA VAL A 138 -13.00 -5.79 -10.33
C VAL A 138 -12.48 -4.47 -10.88
N TRP A 139 -11.17 -4.36 -11.08
CA TRP A 139 -10.52 -3.19 -11.68
C TRP A 139 -9.34 -3.61 -12.56
N TYR A 140 -8.98 -2.77 -13.53
CA TYR A 140 -7.92 -3.04 -14.49
C TYR A 140 -6.80 -1.98 -14.35
N PRO A 141 -5.59 -2.36 -13.88
CA PRO A 141 -4.54 -1.39 -13.59
C PRO A 141 -4.14 -0.48 -14.75
N ASN A 142 -4.04 -1.03 -15.96
CA ASN A 142 -3.72 -0.25 -17.16
C ASN A 142 -4.80 0.80 -17.50
N GLN A 143 -6.07 0.55 -17.15
CA GLN A 143 -7.15 1.52 -17.38
C GLN A 143 -7.10 2.65 -16.36
N VAL A 144 -6.88 2.33 -15.08
CA VAL A 144 -6.72 3.33 -14.02
C VAL A 144 -5.49 4.20 -14.25
N ALA A 145 -4.35 3.60 -14.59
CA ALA A 145 -3.10 4.34 -14.80
C ALA A 145 -3.21 5.37 -15.94
N LYS A 146 -3.94 5.03 -17.02
CA LYS A 146 -4.21 5.95 -18.15
C LYS A 146 -5.11 7.13 -17.78
N GLN A 147 -5.85 7.00 -16.69
CA GLN A 147 -6.80 8.01 -16.20
C GLN A 147 -6.28 8.74 -14.97
N LEU A 148 -5.02 8.51 -14.57
CA LEU A 148 -4.40 9.27 -13.49
C LEU A 148 -4.45 10.77 -13.81
N PRO A 149 -4.62 11.61 -12.78
CA PRO A 149 -4.66 13.05 -12.98
C PRO A 149 -3.31 13.58 -13.46
N ASP A 150 -3.36 14.59 -14.32
CA ASP A 150 -2.20 15.33 -14.79
C ASP A 150 -2.34 16.82 -14.43
N PRO A 151 -1.44 17.41 -13.60
CA PRO A 151 -0.32 16.74 -12.94
C PRO A 151 -0.75 15.82 -11.79
N LEU A 152 0.00 14.74 -11.57
CA LEU A 152 -0.25 13.76 -10.49
C LEU A 152 0.02 14.33 -9.09
N LEU A 153 0.98 15.25 -8.98
CA LEU A 153 1.56 15.85 -7.76
C LEU A 153 2.33 14.89 -6.84
N PHE A 154 1.86 13.66 -6.67
CA PHE A 154 2.63 12.60 -6.00
C PHE A 154 3.75 12.08 -6.91
N ALA A 155 4.83 11.57 -6.32
CA ALA A 155 5.93 10.96 -7.06
C ALA A 155 5.49 9.70 -7.79
N THR A 156 4.64 8.89 -7.14
CA THR A 156 4.02 7.71 -7.74
C THR A 156 2.78 7.28 -6.94
N VAL A 157 1.95 6.42 -7.54
CA VAL A 157 0.76 5.84 -6.89
C VAL A 157 0.84 4.32 -6.91
N TRP A 158 0.65 3.70 -5.76
CA TRP A 158 0.44 2.26 -5.63
C TRP A 158 -1.01 1.97 -5.28
N VAL A 159 -1.53 0.85 -5.77
CA VAL A 159 -2.79 0.26 -5.32
C VAL A 159 -2.50 -1.11 -4.73
N VAL A 160 -2.91 -1.32 -3.48
CA VAL A 160 -2.77 -2.59 -2.77
C VAL A 160 -4.12 -3.07 -2.29
N GLY A 161 -4.40 -4.37 -2.34
CA GLY A 161 -5.68 -4.89 -1.83
C GLY A 161 -5.76 -6.40 -1.77
N LEU A 162 -6.59 -6.91 -0.86
CA LEU A 162 -6.85 -8.33 -0.73
C LEU A 162 -7.70 -8.82 -1.92
N GLN A 163 -7.18 -9.76 -2.68
CA GLN A 163 -7.87 -10.41 -3.80
C GLN A 163 -8.69 -11.61 -3.34
N GLY A 164 -8.22 -12.34 -2.32
CA GLY A 164 -8.93 -13.49 -1.78
C GLY A 164 -8.17 -14.19 -0.65
N VAL A 165 -8.83 -15.18 -0.06
CA VAL A 165 -8.22 -16.13 0.87
C VAL A 165 -8.38 -17.53 0.27
N GLU A 166 -7.27 -18.20 0.01
CA GLU A 166 -7.21 -19.50 -0.66
C GLU A 166 -6.48 -20.49 0.25
N ASP A 167 -7.11 -21.61 0.63
CA ASP A 167 -6.52 -22.61 1.54
C ASP A 167 -5.93 -22.04 2.85
N GLY A 168 -6.47 -20.90 3.30
CA GLY A 168 -6.01 -20.18 4.49
C GLY A 168 -4.83 -19.23 4.26
N GLU A 169 -4.36 -19.09 3.02
CA GLU A 169 -3.38 -18.10 2.58
C GLU A 169 -4.07 -16.81 2.13
N TYR A 170 -3.44 -15.67 2.39
CA TYR A 170 -3.98 -14.36 2.02
C TYR A 170 -3.30 -13.88 0.75
N VAL A 171 -4.09 -13.59 -0.29
CA VAL A 171 -3.59 -13.20 -1.61
C VAL A 171 -3.86 -11.72 -1.84
N TYR A 172 -2.80 -10.93 -2.03
CA TYR A 172 -2.87 -9.50 -2.27
C TYR A 172 -2.39 -9.15 -3.67
N GLY A 173 -3.08 -8.22 -4.33
CA GLY A 173 -2.57 -7.53 -5.51
C GLY A 173 -1.84 -6.27 -5.10
N VAL A 174 -0.65 -6.05 -5.65
CA VAL A 174 0.18 -4.86 -5.44
C VAL A 174 0.59 -4.32 -6.80
N THR A 175 0.14 -3.12 -7.14
CA THR A 175 0.36 -2.54 -8.47
C THR A 175 0.83 -1.10 -8.35
N ASN A 176 1.98 -0.79 -8.96
CA ASN A 176 2.42 0.59 -9.15
C ASN A 176 1.79 1.15 -10.44
N LEU A 177 1.06 2.25 -10.37
CA LEU A 177 0.35 2.85 -11.51
C LEU A 177 1.27 3.72 -12.39
N ASP A 178 2.47 3.24 -12.69
CA ASP A 178 3.39 3.89 -13.61
C ASP A 178 3.29 3.28 -15.02
N LEU A 179 3.13 4.14 -16.02
CA LEU A 179 3.01 3.77 -17.44
C LEU A 179 4.33 3.94 -18.20
N THR A 180 5.44 4.30 -17.55
CA THR A 180 6.75 4.41 -18.19
C THR A 180 7.15 3.14 -18.96
N GLU A 181 6.79 1.96 -18.46
CA GLU A 181 7.01 0.65 -19.13
C GLU A 181 5.87 0.22 -20.08
N SER A 182 4.94 1.10 -20.45
CA SER A 182 3.74 0.84 -21.29
C SER A 182 2.71 -0.14 -20.72
N LYS A 183 3.07 -0.93 -19.71
CA LYS A 183 2.20 -1.83 -18.97
C LYS A 183 2.36 -1.63 -17.47
N VAL A 184 1.28 -1.93 -16.75
CA VAL A 184 1.17 -1.74 -15.31
C VAL A 184 0.97 -3.10 -14.62
N PRO A 185 2.05 -3.90 -14.48
CA PRO A 185 1.95 -5.27 -13.98
C PRO A 185 1.43 -5.30 -12.54
N THR A 186 0.75 -6.38 -12.19
CA THR A 186 0.39 -6.64 -10.79
C THR A 186 1.36 -7.65 -10.20
N LEU A 187 1.90 -7.32 -9.04
CA LEU A 187 2.65 -8.26 -8.21
C LEU A 187 1.66 -8.88 -7.23
N VAL A 188 1.48 -10.20 -7.33
CA VAL A 188 0.62 -10.98 -6.44
C VAL A 188 1.45 -11.45 -5.27
N VAL A 189 1.14 -10.96 -4.08
CA VAL A 189 1.78 -11.35 -2.82
C VAL A 189 0.89 -12.37 -2.11
N ARG A 190 1.38 -13.59 -1.99
CA ARG A 190 0.69 -14.70 -1.30
C ARG A 190 1.34 -14.92 0.06
N VAL A 191 0.60 -14.64 1.12
CA VAL A 191 1.03 -14.80 2.52
C VAL A 191 0.61 -16.17 3.01
N SER A 192 1.58 -16.95 3.50
CA SER A 192 1.35 -18.27 4.08
C SER A 192 0.39 -18.24 5.27
N ARG A 193 -0.33 -19.34 5.48
CA ARG A 193 -1.36 -19.47 6.53
C ARG A 193 -0.88 -19.11 7.94
N ASP A 194 0.39 -19.33 8.26
CA ASP A 194 0.98 -19.10 9.58
C ASP A 194 1.78 -17.78 9.69
N PHE A 195 1.67 -16.92 8.67
CA PHE A 195 2.31 -15.61 8.59
C PHE A 195 3.84 -15.69 8.78
N SER A 196 4.46 -16.83 8.42
CA SER A 196 5.90 -17.04 8.53
C SER A 196 6.66 -16.73 7.24
N SER A 197 5.97 -16.77 6.11
CA SER A 197 6.56 -16.61 4.77
C SER A 197 5.56 -16.03 3.77
N TRP A 198 6.08 -15.58 2.63
CA TRP A 198 5.31 -15.10 1.50
C TRP A 198 5.99 -15.48 0.19
N GLN A 199 5.21 -15.47 -0.90
CA GLN A 199 5.71 -15.58 -2.26
C GLN A 199 5.17 -14.40 -3.07
N VAL A 200 5.95 -13.96 -4.05
CA VAL A 200 5.54 -12.89 -4.97
C VAL A 200 5.65 -13.40 -6.39
N THR A 201 4.58 -13.24 -7.17
CA THR A 201 4.55 -13.54 -8.60
C THR A 201 4.12 -12.31 -9.38
N ARG A 202 4.67 -12.11 -10.58
CA ARG A 202 4.26 -11.02 -11.49
C ARG A 202 3.23 -11.55 -12.47
N ILE A 203 2.12 -10.83 -12.62
CA ILE A 203 1.06 -11.12 -13.62
C ILE A 203 0.82 -9.90 -14.52
N GLN A 204 0.42 -10.19 -15.78
CA GLN A 204 0.22 -9.32 -16.98
C GLN A 204 1.31 -9.37 -18.06
#